data_AF-A0A521ZQ18-F1
#
_entry.id   AF-A0A521ZQ18-F1
#
_cell.length_a   1.000
_cell.length_b   1.000
_cell.length_c   1.000
_cell.angle_alpha   90.00
_cell.angle_beta   90.00
_cell.angle_gamma   90.00
#
_symmetry.space_group_name_H-M   'P 1'
#
loop_
_entity.id
_entity.type
_entity.pdbx_description
1 polymer ?
#
loop_
_entity_poly.entity_id
_entity_poly.type
_entity_poly.pdbx_seq_one_letter_code
_entity_poly.pdbx_strand_id
1 'polypeptide(L)'
;MPPNCQQIADELSAVQKVKAAFDAVLKAGDLEAAKTLQQEIEINLISLHDLILVSFEQAEVILGQDFLGAKAIEKAFGFKLETRDIPPIPFKKAELERAKELGQFLILRIGKDKYGQPLTTRNVRDALREQFDQAGYGKVTFSLEYNEPFWEADPIQPRWALVSAKTIPDSAEQNYFRQTQNIVAYIRDEVFAGQSMPFRYQQAIKEFEDYAFAYPEFVRLHDDGLSEILDGRGRLKYAKEMSALQINQLARQTPAEAIYDIAVYLLTNDQRLLADGATWTNRLAANGKLVSVGAFTDAGAAIAERSPGNAGLRAWLFPVADFIASYIMQPNCQEIADELSAVQKMKADFDAAVSRVEMTKEFEAVNKLQSDLESKIAWLDMAIENPVSQFRHWAKEHGLEGKAESFEVTVGGKGKELLLRELEENQVEIEVHARRMIEDNGFVIAPRPRKIRLVRLSVEDLGFFAYPDSDPDVDMYDVYRRAEQLGLKTCPADTAISVSLDHPTSGLTHIAMNPLSDGNKQSCFIVTSSEAMGLGIYSYNIDRAWHAGIKLIFRLPAPDSDWM
;
A
#
# COMPACT_ATOMS: atom_id res chain seq x y z
N MET A 1 -22.39 -3.41 7.28
CA MET A 1 -21.52 -2.96 6.17
C MET A 1 -20.25 -2.42 6.79
N PRO A 2 -19.07 -2.63 6.19
CA PRO A 2 -17.86 -1.91 6.59
C PRO A 2 -18.00 -0.41 6.26
N PRO A 3 -17.24 0.47 6.92
CA PRO A 3 -17.06 1.83 6.44
C PRO A 3 -16.40 1.77 5.06
N ASN A 4 -17.09 2.28 4.03
CA ASN A 4 -16.42 2.63 2.79
C ASN A 4 -15.70 3.96 2.97
N CYS A 5 -14.82 4.32 2.03
CA CYS A 5 -14.06 5.58 2.10
C CYS A 5 -14.98 6.82 2.16
N GLN A 6 -16.24 6.71 1.72
CA GLN A 6 -17.23 7.77 1.88
C GLN A 6 -17.53 8.07 3.36
N GLN A 7 -17.76 7.06 4.20
CA GLN A 7 -18.02 7.29 5.64
C GLN A 7 -16.84 7.94 6.35
N ILE A 8 -15.60 7.53 6.04
CA ILE A 8 -14.39 8.16 6.60
C ILE A 8 -14.25 9.61 6.08
N ALA A 9 -14.56 9.88 4.82
CA ALA A 9 -14.55 11.23 4.25
C ALA A 9 -15.68 12.13 4.78
N ASP A 10 -16.87 11.57 5.07
CA ASP A 10 -18.01 12.27 5.65
C ASP A 10 -17.71 12.71 7.09
N GLU A 11 -17.13 11.82 7.90
CA GLU A 11 -16.71 12.08 9.29
C GLU A 11 -15.51 13.05 9.34
N LEU A 12 -14.51 12.89 8.46
CA LEU A 12 -13.43 13.87 8.30
C LEU A 12 -13.99 15.24 7.89
N SER A 13 -14.98 15.28 7.00
CA SER A 13 -15.69 16.51 6.63
C SER A 13 -16.50 17.11 7.80
N ALA A 14 -17.01 16.29 8.72
CA ALA A 14 -17.63 16.75 9.96
C ALA A 14 -16.57 17.41 10.88
N VAL A 15 -15.43 16.75 11.14
CA VAL A 15 -14.30 17.32 11.89
C VAL A 15 -13.86 18.66 11.30
N GLN A 16 -13.67 18.73 9.97
CA GLN A 16 -13.28 19.97 9.27
C GLN A 16 -14.33 21.10 9.43
N LYS A 17 -15.64 20.79 9.38
CA LYS A 17 -16.72 21.78 9.58
C LYS A 17 -16.74 22.33 11.01
N VAL A 18 -16.62 21.47 12.02
CA VAL A 18 -16.62 21.90 13.43
C VAL A 18 -15.33 22.68 13.74
N LYS A 19 -14.17 22.32 13.17
CA LYS A 19 -12.96 23.15 13.23
C LYS A 19 -13.17 24.53 12.59
N ALA A 20 -13.75 24.59 11.39
CA ALA A 20 -14.01 25.87 10.71
C ALA A 20 -14.96 26.79 11.51
N ALA A 21 -15.92 26.21 12.24
CA ALA A 21 -16.73 26.94 13.20
C ALA A 21 -15.88 27.41 14.40
N PHE A 22 -15.13 26.51 15.05
CA PHE A 22 -14.24 26.81 16.18
C PHE A 22 -13.27 27.97 15.87
N ASP A 23 -12.61 27.94 14.72
CA ASP A 23 -11.68 28.98 14.26
C ASP A 23 -12.35 30.36 14.14
N ALA A 24 -13.63 30.40 13.73
CA ALA A 24 -14.39 31.63 13.59
C ALA A 24 -14.82 32.20 14.96
N VAL A 25 -15.24 31.32 15.88
CA VAL A 25 -15.64 31.73 17.24
C VAL A 25 -14.42 32.17 18.07
N LEU A 26 -13.29 31.49 17.93
CA LEU A 26 -12.01 31.87 18.56
C LEU A 26 -11.56 33.27 18.09
N LYS A 27 -11.70 33.57 16.78
CA LYS A 27 -11.43 34.90 16.21
C LYS A 27 -12.42 35.99 16.67
N ALA A 28 -13.63 35.61 17.07
CA ALA A 28 -14.60 36.51 17.70
C ALA A 28 -14.34 36.75 19.20
N GLY A 29 -13.49 35.94 19.83
CA GLY A 29 -13.16 36.03 21.26
C GLY A 29 -14.19 35.37 22.20
N ASP A 30 -15.13 34.57 21.68
CA ASP A 30 -16.13 33.86 22.48
C ASP A 30 -15.57 32.49 22.92
N LEU A 31 -14.99 32.46 24.11
CA LEU A 31 -14.30 31.30 24.65
C LEU A 31 -15.26 30.15 25.06
N GLU A 32 -16.52 30.43 25.38
CA GLU A 32 -17.46 29.39 25.84
C GLU A 32 -18.07 28.63 24.65
N ALA A 33 -18.41 29.33 23.57
CA ALA A 33 -18.79 28.66 22.33
C ALA A 33 -17.59 27.94 21.68
N ALA A 34 -16.37 28.44 21.84
CA ALA A 34 -15.15 27.72 21.45
C ALA A 34 -14.96 26.41 22.25
N LYS A 35 -15.11 26.43 23.59
CA LYS A 35 -15.08 25.21 24.43
C LYS A 35 -16.14 24.17 24.04
N THR A 36 -17.32 24.63 23.61
CA THR A 36 -18.40 23.74 23.16
C THR A 36 -18.01 23.02 21.86
N LEU A 37 -17.50 23.76 20.87
CA LEU A 37 -17.05 23.20 19.58
C LEU A 37 -15.79 22.33 19.72
N GLN A 38 -14.93 22.63 20.69
CA GLN A 38 -13.76 21.81 21.06
C GLN A 38 -14.17 20.38 21.50
N GLN A 39 -15.22 20.26 22.33
CA GLN A 39 -15.76 18.95 22.76
C GLN A 39 -16.42 18.19 21.59
N GLU A 40 -17.05 18.90 20.66
CA GLU A 40 -17.61 18.30 19.45
C GLU A 40 -16.50 17.80 18.49
N ILE A 41 -15.37 18.51 18.39
CA ILE A 41 -14.17 18.03 17.69
C ILE A 41 -13.58 16.78 18.37
N GLU A 42 -13.54 16.71 19.71
CA GLU A 42 -13.09 15.51 20.43
C GLU A 42 -13.95 14.28 20.10
N ILE A 43 -15.27 14.42 20.17
CA ILE A 43 -16.23 13.34 19.87
C ILE A 43 -16.05 12.86 18.42
N ASN A 44 -15.93 13.79 17.47
CA ASN A 44 -15.79 13.45 16.05
C ASN A 44 -14.40 12.86 15.73
N LEU A 45 -13.33 13.26 16.43
CA LEU A 45 -12.01 12.63 16.30
C LEU A 45 -11.97 11.21 16.90
N ILE A 46 -12.72 10.95 17.98
CA ILE A 46 -12.87 9.59 18.54
C ILE A 46 -13.69 8.71 17.57
N SER A 47 -14.78 9.23 17.00
CA SER A 47 -15.54 8.56 15.94
C SER A 47 -14.64 8.18 14.75
N LEU A 48 -13.86 9.14 14.25
CA LEU A 48 -12.93 8.94 13.14
C LEU A 48 -11.82 7.93 13.49
N HIS A 49 -11.28 7.95 14.71
CA HIS A 49 -10.30 6.99 15.19
C HIS A 49 -10.84 5.56 15.18
N ASP A 50 -12.02 5.34 15.79
CA ASP A 50 -12.64 4.01 15.92
C ASP A 50 -13.21 3.48 14.59
N LEU A 51 -13.35 4.34 13.57
CA LEU A 51 -13.63 3.97 12.18
C LEU A 51 -12.38 3.53 11.40
N ILE A 52 -11.18 3.92 11.83
CA ILE A 52 -9.91 3.68 11.13
C ILE A 52 -9.09 2.57 11.80
N LEU A 53 -9.03 2.52 13.13
CA LEU A 53 -8.23 1.58 13.91
C LEU A 53 -9.10 0.66 14.78
N VAL A 54 -8.82 -0.63 14.75
CA VAL A 54 -9.51 -1.62 15.60
C VAL A 54 -8.85 -1.64 16.99
N SER A 55 -9.64 -1.41 18.04
CA SER A 55 -9.14 -1.49 19.42
C SER A 55 -8.72 -2.92 19.81
N PHE A 56 -7.88 -3.05 20.83
CA PHE A 56 -7.45 -4.36 21.33
C PHE A 56 -8.65 -5.23 21.78
N GLU A 57 -9.65 -4.61 22.40
CA GLU A 57 -10.89 -5.25 22.85
C GLU A 57 -11.76 -5.68 21.67
N GLN A 58 -11.85 -4.85 20.62
CA GLN A 58 -12.57 -5.22 19.40
C GLN A 58 -11.90 -6.41 18.69
N ALA A 59 -10.57 -6.44 18.62
CA ALA A 59 -9.82 -7.56 18.06
C ALA A 59 -9.95 -8.85 18.91
N GLU A 60 -9.93 -8.73 20.24
CA GLU A 60 -10.19 -9.82 21.18
C GLU A 60 -11.63 -10.37 21.02
N VAL A 61 -12.62 -9.52 20.77
CA VAL A 61 -14.01 -9.93 20.47
C VAL A 61 -14.14 -10.58 19.08
N ILE A 62 -13.41 -10.09 18.07
CA ILE A 62 -13.44 -10.67 16.72
C ILE A 62 -12.79 -12.05 16.73
N LEU A 63 -11.57 -12.21 17.26
CA LEU A 63 -10.78 -13.44 17.14
C LEU A 63 -10.93 -14.40 18.33
N GLY A 64 -11.28 -13.92 19.52
CA GLY A 64 -11.40 -14.75 20.72
C GLY A 64 -10.05 -15.31 21.17
N GLN A 65 -9.95 -16.64 21.32
CA GLN A 65 -8.71 -17.34 21.71
C GLN A 65 -7.56 -17.12 20.70
N ASP A 66 -7.89 -16.76 19.46
CA ASP A 66 -6.92 -16.48 18.40
C ASP A 66 -6.45 -15.00 18.40
N PHE A 67 -6.64 -14.29 19.53
CA PHE A 67 -6.02 -12.99 19.82
C PHE A 67 -4.90 -13.12 20.87
N LEU A 68 -3.66 -13.17 20.41
CA LEU A 68 -2.45 -13.26 21.24
C LEU A 68 -1.84 -11.87 21.49
N GLY A 69 -2.62 -11.00 22.14
CA GLY A 69 -2.20 -9.67 22.59
C GLY A 69 -1.44 -9.68 23.92
N ALA A 70 -1.37 -8.52 24.59
CA ALA A 70 -0.55 -8.31 25.80
C ALA A 70 -0.73 -9.36 26.91
N LYS A 71 -1.95 -9.87 27.12
CA LYS A 71 -2.25 -10.95 28.09
C LYS A 71 -1.50 -12.26 27.77
N ALA A 72 -1.41 -12.62 26.49
CA ALA A 72 -0.67 -13.78 26.03
C ALA A 72 0.85 -13.60 26.23
N ILE A 73 1.34 -12.37 26.04
CA ILE A 73 2.76 -12.04 26.23
C ILE A 73 3.15 -12.03 27.71
N GLU A 74 2.27 -11.51 28.58
CA GLU A 74 2.44 -11.59 30.04
C GLU A 74 2.46 -13.05 30.52
N LYS A 75 1.55 -13.90 30.00
CA LYS A 75 1.54 -15.35 30.24
C LYS A 75 2.81 -16.04 29.72
N ALA A 76 3.30 -15.66 28.54
CA ALA A 76 4.40 -16.37 27.89
C ALA A 76 5.80 -15.98 28.38
N PHE A 77 6.03 -14.72 28.75
CA PHE A 77 7.34 -14.20 29.15
C PHE A 77 7.44 -13.85 30.65
N GLY A 78 6.33 -13.92 31.39
CA GLY A 78 6.30 -13.62 32.83
C GLY A 78 6.57 -12.15 33.17
N PHE A 79 6.24 -11.22 32.27
CA PHE A 79 6.29 -9.79 32.54
C PHE A 79 5.19 -9.03 31.78
N LYS A 80 4.64 -8.00 32.40
CA LYS A 80 3.61 -7.16 31.80
C LYS A 80 4.22 -6.09 30.87
N LEU A 81 3.59 -5.85 29.74
CA LEU A 81 3.92 -4.73 28.85
C LEU A 81 3.24 -3.43 29.33
N GLU A 82 3.94 -2.30 29.23
CA GLU A 82 3.33 -0.97 29.35
C GLU A 82 2.53 -0.66 28.08
N THR A 83 1.36 -0.03 28.21
CA THR A 83 0.45 0.21 27.06
C THR A 83 1.12 1.00 25.93
N ARG A 84 2.02 1.93 26.26
CA ARG A 84 2.78 2.75 25.30
C ARG A 84 3.79 1.95 24.46
N ASP A 85 4.20 0.78 24.93
CA ASP A 85 5.21 -0.07 24.29
C ASP A 85 4.52 -1.11 23.36
N ILE A 86 3.19 -1.05 23.20
CA ILE A 86 2.37 -1.87 22.31
C ILE A 86 1.95 -1.00 21.10
N PRO A 87 2.28 -1.38 19.85
CA PRO A 87 1.84 -0.65 18.66
C PRO A 87 0.32 -0.79 18.44
N PRO A 88 -0.33 0.15 17.72
CA PRO A 88 -1.72 -0.01 17.30
C PRO A 88 -1.88 -1.23 16.37
N ILE A 89 -3.08 -1.80 16.30
CA ILE A 89 -3.38 -2.91 15.38
C ILE A 89 -3.46 -2.35 13.94
N PRO A 90 -2.60 -2.79 13.00
CA PRO A 90 -2.55 -2.28 11.62
C PRO A 90 -3.59 -2.93 10.70
N PHE A 91 -4.70 -3.43 11.27
CA PHE A 91 -5.70 -4.24 10.58
C PHE A 91 -7.10 -3.66 10.76
N LYS A 92 -7.82 -3.55 9.65
CA LYS A 92 -9.22 -3.16 9.62
C LYS A 92 -10.08 -4.31 10.13
N LYS A 93 -11.25 -3.99 10.66
CA LYS A 93 -12.22 -4.98 11.15
C LYS A 93 -12.52 -6.10 10.14
N ALA A 94 -12.73 -5.75 8.87
CA ALA A 94 -13.00 -6.72 7.81
C ALA A 94 -11.81 -7.65 7.48
N GLU A 95 -10.57 -7.18 7.70
CA GLU A 95 -9.35 -7.97 7.52
C GLU A 95 -9.20 -8.99 8.67
N LEU A 96 -9.52 -8.60 9.92
CA LEU A 96 -9.58 -9.51 11.06
C LEU A 96 -10.74 -10.52 10.98
N GLU A 97 -11.90 -10.09 10.48
CA GLU A 97 -13.04 -10.97 10.22
C GLU A 97 -12.67 -12.02 9.15
N ARG A 98 -12.00 -11.63 8.05
CA ARG A 98 -11.48 -12.56 7.04
C ARG A 98 -10.37 -13.47 7.58
N ALA A 99 -9.46 -12.96 8.41
CA ALA A 99 -8.43 -13.76 9.07
C ALA A 99 -9.04 -14.88 9.93
N LYS A 100 -10.14 -14.60 10.63
CA LYS A 100 -10.90 -15.59 11.39
C LYS A 100 -11.47 -16.70 10.51
N GLU A 101 -12.07 -16.35 9.37
CA GLU A 101 -12.59 -17.33 8.39
C GLU A 101 -11.48 -18.26 7.88
N LEU A 102 -10.29 -17.70 7.64
CA LEU A 102 -9.10 -18.42 7.17
C LEU A 102 -8.37 -19.21 8.28
N GLY A 103 -8.85 -19.17 9.53
CA GLY A 103 -8.23 -19.88 10.66
C GLY A 103 -6.86 -19.32 11.06
N GLN A 104 -6.76 -17.98 11.09
CA GLN A 104 -5.55 -17.24 11.46
C GLN A 104 -5.71 -16.57 12.83
N PHE A 105 -4.60 -16.44 13.55
CA PHE A 105 -4.51 -15.76 14.83
C PHE A 105 -3.72 -14.45 14.70
N LEU A 106 -4.12 -13.43 15.46
CA LEU A 106 -3.42 -12.16 15.56
C LEU A 106 -2.45 -12.21 16.74
N ILE A 107 -1.14 -12.09 16.49
CA ILE A 107 -0.12 -12.11 17.53
C ILE A 107 0.64 -10.78 17.61
N LEU A 108 0.83 -10.31 18.85
CA LEU A 108 1.77 -9.23 19.18
C LEU A 108 3.17 -9.84 19.33
N ARG A 109 4.05 -9.63 18.36
CA ARG A 109 5.47 -9.93 18.49
C ARG A 109 6.18 -8.78 19.20
N ILE A 110 6.98 -9.09 20.21
CA ILE A 110 7.86 -8.11 20.89
C ILE A 110 9.31 -8.29 20.43
N GLY A 111 10.05 -7.19 20.29
CA GLY A 111 11.44 -7.22 19.85
C GLY A 111 12.47 -7.41 20.98
N LYS A 112 12.06 -7.34 22.25
CA LYS A 112 12.95 -7.37 23.42
C LYS A 112 12.32 -8.11 24.61
N ASP A 113 13.16 -8.65 25.49
CA ASP A 113 12.76 -9.26 26.76
C ASP A 113 12.65 -8.25 27.93
N LYS A 114 12.32 -8.77 29.13
CA LYS A 114 12.25 -8.00 30.40
C LYS A 114 13.55 -7.35 30.87
N TYR A 115 14.68 -7.65 30.21
CA TYR A 115 16.00 -7.07 30.46
C TYR A 115 16.48 -6.19 29.29
N GLY A 116 15.60 -5.93 28.31
CA GLY A 116 15.88 -5.12 27.12
C GLY A 116 16.74 -5.84 26.06
N GLN A 117 17.02 -7.13 26.21
CA GLN A 117 17.81 -7.92 25.26
C GLN A 117 16.99 -8.20 24.00
N PRO A 118 17.54 -8.05 22.78
CA PRO A 118 16.81 -8.35 21.54
C PRO A 118 16.37 -9.82 21.48
N LEU A 119 15.12 -10.07 21.06
CA LEU A 119 14.60 -11.43 20.88
C LEU A 119 15.07 -12.05 19.56
N THR A 120 16.30 -12.55 19.57
CA THR A 120 16.88 -13.45 18.55
C THR A 120 16.34 -14.88 18.74
N THR A 121 16.58 -15.78 17.78
CA THR A 121 16.11 -17.18 17.89
C THR A 121 16.56 -17.85 19.19
N ARG A 122 17.79 -17.59 19.64
CA ARG A 122 18.29 -18.01 20.96
C ARG A 122 17.55 -17.36 22.12
N ASN A 123 17.42 -16.03 22.11
CA ASN A 123 16.87 -15.30 23.25
C ASN A 123 15.36 -15.55 23.44
N VAL A 124 14.62 -15.83 22.36
CA VAL A 124 13.24 -16.34 22.44
C VAL A 124 13.18 -17.64 23.22
N ARG A 125 14.03 -18.63 22.89
CA ARG A 125 14.12 -19.89 23.63
C ARG A 125 14.45 -19.66 25.10
N ASP A 126 15.47 -18.86 25.39
CA ASP A 126 15.95 -18.65 26.76
C ASP A 126 14.94 -17.88 27.62
N ALA A 127 14.21 -16.91 27.05
CA ALA A 127 13.18 -16.16 27.76
C ALA A 127 11.89 -16.97 27.99
N LEU A 128 11.49 -17.85 27.06
CA LEU A 128 10.29 -18.68 27.18
C LEU A 128 10.51 -19.96 28.02
N ARG A 129 11.76 -20.37 28.22
CA ARG A 129 12.11 -21.63 28.89
C ARG A 129 11.45 -21.79 30.26
N GLU A 130 11.46 -20.75 31.10
CA GLU A 130 10.91 -20.82 32.45
C GLU A 130 9.42 -21.21 32.44
N GLN A 131 8.63 -20.64 31.52
CA GLN A 131 7.21 -20.96 31.39
C GLN A 131 6.96 -22.35 30.78
N PHE A 132 7.84 -22.80 29.88
CA PHE A 132 7.81 -24.18 29.36
C PHE A 132 8.12 -25.23 30.43
N ASP A 133 9.16 -25.00 31.25
CA ASP A 133 9.56 -25.86 32.36
C ASP A 133 8.44 -25.88 33.44
N GLN A 134 7.76 -24.75 33.71
CA GLN A 134 6.63 -24.67 34.65
C GLN A 134 5.33 -25.32 34.14
N ALA A 135 5.00 -25.17 32.84
CA ALA A 135 3.80 -25.75 32.24
C ALA A 135 3.95 -27.23 31.84
N GLY A 136 5.16 -27.78 31.89
CA GLY A 136 5.44 -29.16 31.50
C GLY A 136 5.49 -29.38 29.98
N TYR A 137 5.66 -28.32 29.18
CA TYR A 137 5.67 -28.39 27.71
C TYR A 137 6.99 -28.90 27.11
N GLY A 138 7.96 -29.28 27.92
CA GLY A 138 9.26 -29.75 27.46
C GLY A 138 10.12 -28.59 26.96
N LYS A 139 10.80 -28.74 25.82
CA LYS A 139 11.68 -27.69 25.29
C LYS A 139 10.96 -26.74 24.33
N VAL A 140 11.48 -25.51 24.22
CA VAL A 140 11.13 -24.58 23.14
C VAL A 140 11.79 -25.00 21.82
N THR A 141 13.10 -25.28 21.82
CA THR A 141 13.87 -25.76 20.65
C THR A 141 14.54 -27.11 20.93
N PHE A 142 14.71 -27.92 19.89
CA PHE A 142 15.34 -29.23 19.97
C PHE A 142 16.82 -29.14 20.37
N SER A 143 17.57 -28.34 19.60
CA SER A 143 19.00 -28.04 19.78
C SER A 143 19.20 -26.89 20.77
N LEU A 144 20.33 -26.92 21.49
CA LEU A 144 20.71 -25.87 22.45
C LEU A 144 21.68 -24.84 21.87
N GLU A 145 22.30 -25.07 20.71
CA GLU A 145 23.17 -24.10 20.04
C GLU A 145 23.07 -24.29 18.52
N TYR A 146 23.14 -23.19 17.75
CA TYR A 146 23.43 -23.18 16.32
C TYR A 146 24.52 -22.14 16.06
N ASN A 147 25.58 -22.52 15.35
CA ASN A 147 26.66 -21.60 14.95
C ASN A 147 26.28 -20.87 13.65
N GLU A 148 25.17 -20.12 13.68
CA GLU A 148 24.53 -19.55 12.50
C GLU A 148 24.08 -18.10 12.73
N PRO A 149 24.23 -17.16 11.77
CA PRO A 149 23.90 -15.75 11.99
C PRO A 149 22.45 -15.49 12.42
N PHE A 150 21.49 -16.26 11.90
CA PHE A 150 20.07 -16.12 12.28
C PHE A 150 19.77 -16.55 13.73
N TRP A 151 20.70 -17.25 14.39
CA TRP A 151 20.54 -17.69 15.78
C TRP A 151 20.77 -16.55 16.78
N GLU A 152 21.78 -15.71 16.51
CA GLU A 152 22.31 -14.69 17.42
C GLU A 152 22.16 -13.23 16.92
N ALA A 153 21.89 -13.00 15.63
CA ALA A 153 21.97 -11.65 15.03
C ALA A 153 20.74 -11.24 14.18
N ASP A 154 19.66 -12.04 14.18
CA ASP A 154 18.39 -11.75 13.48
C ASP A 154 17.25 -11.63 14.51
N PRO A 155 17.08 -10.45 15.14
CA PRO A 155 16.07 -10.24 16.16
C PRO A 155 14.67 -9.97 15.56
N ILE A 156 13.64 -10.44 16.28
CA ILE A 156 12.24 -10.14 15.99
C ILE A 156 12.00 -8.63 15.97
N GLN A 157 11.25 -8.16 14.97
CA GLN A 157 10.77 -6.78 14.92
C GLN A 157 9.45 -6.67 15.72
N PRO A 158 9.30 -5.66 16.60
CA PRO A 158 8.09 -5.51 17.40
C PRO A 158 6.92 -5.11 16.50
N ARG A 159 5.89 -5.97 16.39
CA ARG A 159 4.78 -5.80 15.44
C ARG A 159 3.57 -6.67 15.77
N TRP A 160 2.42 -6.30 15.22
CA TRP A 160 1.31 -7.24 15.04
C TRP A 160 1.51 -8.05 13.75
N ALA A 161 1.08 -9.31 13.74
CA ALA A 161 1.05 -10.17 12.55
C ALA A 161 -0.17 -11.11 12.57
N LEU A 162 -0.75 -11.40 11.40
CA LEU A 162 -1.82 -12.39 11.24
C LEU A 162 -1.20 -13.71 10.77
N VAL A 163 -1.28 -14.76 11.58
CA VAL A 163 -0.54 -16.01 11.36
C VAL A 163 -1.52 -17.16 11.23
N SER A 164 -1.42 -17.94 10.14
CA SER A 164 -2.29 -19.12 9.96
C SER A 164 -2.00 -20.21 11.01
N ALA A 165 -2.98 -20.55 11.85
CA ALA A 165 -2.88 -21.65 12.83
C ALA A 165 -2.92 -23.02 12.13
N LYS A 166 -3.76 -23.12 11.10
CA LYS A 166 -3.81 -24.29 10.22
C LYS A 166 -2.69 -24.27 9.20
N THR A 167 -2.49 -25.46 8.66
CA THR A 167 -1.67 -25.75 7.49
C THR A 167 -2.41 -25.37 6.04
N ILE A 168 -1.81 -24.16 4.13
CA ILE A 168 -2.24 -23.60 2.77
C ILE A 168 -2.41 -24.71 1.72
N PRO A 169 -3.59 -24.84 1.09
CA PRO A 169 -3.91 -26.02 0.28
C PRO A 169 -2.81 -26.35 -0.72
N ASP A 170 -2.50 -27.64 -0.81
CA ASP A 170 -1.53 -28.22 -1.75
C ASP A 170 -0.08 -27.67 -1.65
N SER A 171 0.26 -26.83 -0.65
CA SER A 171 1.64 -26.40 -0.34
C SER A 171 2.47 -27.43 0.44
N ALA A 172 1.86 -28.54 0.84
CA ALA A 172 2.54 -29.63 1.52
C ALA A 172 3.37 -30.48 0.54
N GLU A 173 4.54 -30.93 0.99
CA GLU A 173 5.44 -31.82 0.26
C GLU A 173 5.93 -31.19 -1.07
N GLN A 174 6.13 -29.87 -1.04
CA GLN A 174 6.53 -29.04 -2.18
C GLN A 174 7.86 -28.31 -1.95
N ASN A 175 8.63 -28.11 -3.04
CA ASN A 175 9.90 -27.38 -3.02
C ASN A 175 9.72 -25.87 -2.82
N TYR A 176 10.80 -25.12 -2.54
CA TYR A 176 10.69 -23.70 -2.14
C TYR A 176 10.06 -22.81 -3.23
N PHE A 177 10.33 -23.09 -4.52
CA PHE A 177 9.71 -22.35 -5.63
C PHE A 177 8.20 -22.62 -5.71
N ARG A 178 7.81 -23.90 -5.72
CA ARG A 178 6.40 -24.33 -5.77
C ARG A 178 5.59 -23.83 -4.58
N GLN A 179 6.14 -23.90 -3.36
CA GLN A 179 5.49 -23.27 -2.20
C GLN A 179 5.34 -21.76 -2.35
N THR A 180 6.28 -21.08 -3.01
CA THR A 180 6.14 -19.64 -3.30
C THR A 180 5.01 -19.38 -4.31
N GLN A 181 4.81 -20.25 -5.31
CA GLN A 181 3.63 -20.17 -6.20
C GLN A 181 2.32 -20.34 -5.42
N ASN A 182 2.24 -21.33 -4.53
CA ASN A 182 1.01 -21.60 -3.76
C ASN A 182 0.73 -20.49 -2.74
N ILE A 183 1.78 -19.84 -2.20
CA ILE A 183 1.68 -18.61 -1.40
C ILE A 183 1.08 -17.45 -2.22
N VAL A 184 1.55 -17.24 -3.45
CA VAL A 184 1.02 -16.19 -4.35
C VAL A 184 -0.45 -16.44 -4.71
N ALA A 185 -0.81 -17.68 -5.04
CA ALA A 185 -2.19 -18.08 -5.27
C ALA A 185 -3.05 -17.82 -4.02
N TYR A 186 -2.64 -18.31 -2.85
CA TYR A 186 -3.39 -18.12 -1.60
C TYR A 186 -3.58 -16.64 -1.21
N ILE A 187 -2.57 -15.77 -1.42
CA ILE A 187 -2.70 -14.32 -1.20
C ILE A 187 -3.77 -13.72 -2.13
N ARG A 188 -3.74 -14.11 -3.42
CA ARG A 188 -4.61 -13.57 -4.47
C ARG A 188 -6.05 -14.07 -4.36
N ASP A 189 -6.21 -15.37 -4.17
CA ASP A 189 -7.47 -16.09 -4.37
C ASP A 189 -8.23 -16.32 -3.06
N GLU A 190 -7.55 -16.30 -1.90
CA GLU A 190 -8.17 -16.47 -0.57
C GLU A 190 -7.99 -15.25 0.36
N VAL A 191 -6.76 -14.74 0.56
CA VAL A 191 -6.53 -13.64 1.54
C VAL A 191 -7.23 -12.36 1.11
N PHE A 192 -7.00 -11.91 -0.13
CA PHE A 192 -7.63 -10.71 -0.69
C PHE A 192 -8.83 -11.05 -1.61
N ALA A 193 -9.49 -12.18 -1.38
CA ALA A 193 -10.64 -12.64 -2.14
C ALA A 193 -11.76 -11.58 -2.19
N GLY A 194 -12.02 -11.02 -3.38
CA GLY A 194 -13.01 -9.95 -3.58
C GLY A 194 -12.65 -8.59 -2.97
N GLN A 195 -11.39 -8.39 -2.57
CA GLN A 195 -10.88 -7.14 -1.98
C GLN A 195 -9.76 -6.51 -2.83
N SER A 196 -9.46 -5.24 -2.60
CA SER A 196 -8.30 -4.57 -3.19
C SER A 196 -7.01 -5.01 -2.48
N MET A 197 -6.19 -5.82 -3.16
CA MET A 197 -4.88 -6.24 -2.65
C MET A 197 -3.95 -5.01 -2.45
N PRO A 198 -3.25 -4.88 -1.30
CA PRO A 198 -2.31 -3.78 -1.07
C PRO A 198 -1.18 -3.74 -2.11
N PHE A 199 -0.78 -2.53 -2.54
CA PHE A 199 0.22 -2.30 -3.59
C PHE A 199 1.53 -3.07 -3.36
N ARG A 200 2.05 -3.10 -2.13
CA ARG A 200 3.27 -3.86 -1.74
C ARG A 200 3.15 -5.37 -2.03
N TYR A 201 1.97 -5.97 -1.86
CA TYR A 201 1.73 -7.36 -2.25
C TYR A 201 1.62 -7.51 -3.78
N GLN A 202 0.99 -6.57 -4.49
CA GLN A 202 0.93 -6.59 -5.95
C GLN A 202 2.33 -6.53 -6.57
N GLN A 203 3.20 -5.61 -6.10
CA GLN A 203 4.60 -5.50 -6.54
C GLN A 203 5.40 -6.78 -6.26
N ALA A 204 5.30 -7.32 -5.05
CA ALA A 204 6.01 -8.54 -4.64
C ALA A 204 5.56 -9.79 -5.44
N ILE A 205 4.27 -9.86 -5.78
CA ILE A 205 3.74 -10.91 -6.68
C ILE A 205 4.27 -10.72 -8.09
N LYS A 206 4.29 -9.49 -8.62
CA LYS A 206 4.84 -9.20 -9.96
C LYS A 206 6.34 -9.54 -10.05
N GLU A 207 7.13 -9.20 -9.03
CA GLU A 207 8.55 -9.58 -8.94
C GLU A 207 8.74 -11.09 -9.05
N PHE A 208 7.88 -11.87 -8.38
CA PHE A 208 7.91 -13.33 -8.46
C PHE A 208 7.44 -13.86 -9.83
N GLU A 209 6.44 -13.24 -10.46
CA GLU A 209 5.99 -13.61 -11.81
C GLU A 209 7.06 -13.29 -12.87
N ASP A 210 7.76 -12.16 -12.75
CA ASP A 210 8.92 -11.80 -13.58
C ASP A 210 10.09 -12.79 -13.35
N TYR A 211 10.35 -13.18 -12.09
CA TYR A 211 11.34 -14.19 -11.75
C TYR A 211 11.00 -15.57 -12.35
N ALA A 212 9.73 -15.99 -12.27
CA ALA A 212 9.25 -17.23 -12.87
C ALA A 212 9.32 -17.21 -14.41
N PHE A 213 9.11 -16.03 -15.03
CA PHE A 213 9.28 -15.83 -16.46
C PHE A 213 10.76 -15.90 -16.89
N ALA A 214 11.68 -15.40 -16.07
CA ALA A 214 13.12 -15.47 -16.33
C ALA A 214 13.70 -16.91 -16.25
N TYR A 215 13.03 -17.82 -15.53
CA TYR A 215 13.40 -19.24 -15.40
C TYR A 215 12.26 -20.17 -15.85
N PRO A 216 11.95 -20.24 -17.16
CA PRO A 216 10.81 -21.01 -17.68
C PRO A 216 10.91 -22.51 -17.39
N GLU A 217 12.10 -23.04 -17.12
CA GLU A 217 12.29 -24.40 -16.62
C GLU A 217 11.64 -24.65 -15.26
N PHE A 218 11.56 -23.64 -14.38
CA PHE A 218 10.90 -23.76 -13.06
C PHE A 218 9.39 -23.90 -13.19
N VAL A 219 8.80 -23.25 -14.19
CA VAL A 219 7.37 -23.42 -14.50
C VAL A 219 7.13 -24.80 -15.12
N ARG A 220 7.92 -25.17 -16.14
CA ARG A 220 7.68 -26.31 -17.03
C ARG A 220 7.98 -27.70 -16.43
N LEU A 221 8.94 -27.83 -15.52
CA LEU A 221 9.38 -29.14 -15.03
C LEU A 221 8.51 -29.68 -13.88
N HIS A 222 8.22 -30.98 -13.88
CA HIS A 222 7.69 -31.66 -12.69
C HIS A 222 8.70 -31.61 -11.54
N ASP A 223 8.20 -31.77 -10.31
CA ASP A 223 8.92 -31.36 -9.11
C ASP A 223 10.26 -32.10 -8.89
N ASP A 224 10.38 -33.36 -9.31
CA ASP A 224 11.67 -34.08 -9.31
C ASP A 224 12.72 -33.39 -10.18
N GLY A 225 12.39 -33.12 -11.45
CA GLY A 225 13.29 -32.47 -12.40
C GLY A 225 13.57 -30.99 -12.08
N LEU A 226 12.63 -30.32 -11.43
CA LEU A 226 12.88 -29.00 -10.83
C LEU A 226 13.86 -29.09 -9.65
N SER A 227 13.71 -30.10 -8.80
CA SER A 227 14.58 -30.33 -7.65
C SER A 227 16.01 -30.65 -8.04
N GLU A 228 16.25 -31.38 -9.14
CA GLU A 228 17.59 -31.59 -9.71
C GLU A 228 18.27 -30.26 -10.13
N ILE A 229 17.51 -29.30 -10.69
CA ILE A 229 18.05 -27.99 -11.07
C ILE A 229 18.31 -27.12 -9.83
N LEU A 230 17.35 -27.09 -8.90
CA LEU A 230 17.43 -26.30 -7.66
C LEU A 230 18.56 -26.78 -6.75
N ASP A 231 18.80 -28.09 -6.62
CA ASP A 231 19.85 -28.63 -5.75
C ASP A 231 21.19 -28.88 -6.47
N GLY A 232 21.21 -28.74 -7.80
CA GLY A 232 22.39 -28.83 -8.65
C GLY A 232 23.32 -27.60 -8.60
N ARG A 233 24.04 -27.34 -9.70
CA ARG A 233 25.10 -26.30 -9.75
C ARG A 233 24.61 -24.88 -9.44
N GLY A 234 23.31 -24.59 -9.60
CA GLY A 234 22.71 -23.29 -9.31
C GLY A 234 22.31 -23.08 -7.85
N ARG A 235 22.38 -24.10 -6.98
CA ARG A 235 21.77 -24.12 -5.63
C ARG A 235 21.96 -22.85 -4.79
N LEU A 236 23.20 -22.38 -4.67
CA LEU A 236 23.53 -21.20 -3.85
C LEU A 236 22.95 -19.90 -4.45
N LYS A 237 22.85 -19.83 -5.79
CA LYS A 237 22.22 -18.71 -6.51
C LYS A 237 20.71 -18.73 -6.27
N TYR A 238 20.05 -19.84 -6.58
CA TYR A 238 18.59 -19.96 -6.48
C TYR A 238 18.07 -19.84 -5.06
N ALA A 239 18.76 -20.45 -4.08
CA ALA A 239 18.41 -20.27 -2.66
C ALA A 239 18.48 -18.78 -2.27
N LYS A 240 19.56 -18.09 -2.64
CA LYS A 240 19.73 -16.66 -2.36
C LYS A 240 18.66 -15.80 -3.03
N GLU A 241 18.51 -15.94 -4.35
CA GLU A 241 17.54 -15.16 -5.13
C GLU A 241 16.12 -15.38 -4.62
N MET A 242 15.66 -16.63 -4.50
CA MET A 242 14.29 -16.90 -4.03
C MET A 242 14.06 -16.44 -2.59
N SER A 243 15.06 -16.52 -1.70
CA SER A 243 14.93 -15.98 -0.33
C SER A 243 14.78 -14.47 -0.31
N ALA A 244 15.40 -13.76 -1.26
CA ALA A 244 15.46 -12.30 -1.29
C ALA A 244 14.21 -11.65 -1.92
N LEU A 245 13.46 -12.39 -2.74
CA LEU A 245 12.19 -11.92 -3.32
C LEU A 245 11.27 -11.31 -2.27
N GLN A 246 10.66 -10.16 -2.55
CA GLN A 246 9.81 -9.46 -1.59
C GLN A 246 8.67 -10.35 -1.10
N ILE A 247 8.08 -11.19 -1.95
CA ILE A 247 6.98 -12.08 -1.55
C ILE A 247 7.39 -13.04 -0.42
N ASN A 248 8.63 -13.51 -0.43
CA ASN A 248 9.15 -14.41 0.60
C ASN A 248 9.55 -13.65 1.87
N GLN A 249 9.97 -12.39 1.78
CA GLN A 249 10.17 -11.53 2.95
C GLN A 249 8.83 -11.11 3.60
N LEU A 250 7.80 -10.80 2.79
CA LEU A 250 6.46 -10.43 3.24
C LEU A 250 5.69 -11.59 3.89
N ALA A 251 5.85 -12.81 3.37
CA ALA A 251 4.90 -13.89 3.57
C ALA A 251 5.52 -15.16 4.21
N ARG A 252 6.74 -15.06 4.74
CA ARG A 252 7.38 -16.09 5.58
C ARG A 252 8.04 -15.42 6.78
N GLN A 253 7.97 -16.07 7.94
CA GLN A 253 8.64 -15.62 9.16
C GLN A 253 10.17 -15.73 9.05
N THR A 254 10.89 -15.02 9.93
CA THR A 254 12.27 -15.42 10.30
C THR A 254 12.25 -16.69 11.19
N PRO A 255 13.38 -17.39 11.40
CA PRO A 255 13.46 -18.49 12.35
C PRO A 255 13.06 -18.08 13.79
N ALA A 256 13.42 -16.87 14.22
CA ALA A 256 13.04 -16.35 15.54
C ALA A 256 11.53 -16.15 15.65
N GLU A 257 10.90 -15.53 14.65
CA GLU A 257 9.45 -15.32 14.61
C GLU A 257 8.67 -16.64 14.54
N ALA A 258 9.14 -17.63 13.76
CA ALA A 258 8.49 -18.94 13.67
C ALA A 258 8.53 -19.71 15.01
N ILE A 259 9.64 -19.62 15.76
CA ILE A 259 9.76 -20.20 17.11
C ILE A 259 8.88 -19.43 18.12
N TYR A 260 8.85 -18.10 18.03
CA TYR A 260 8.05 -17.25 18.90
C TYR A 260 6.56 -17.56 18.77
N ASP A 261 6.04 -17.57 17.54
CA ASP A 261 4.60 -17.73 17.28
C ASP A 261 4.07 -19.07 17.79
N ILE A 262 4.75 -20.19 17.52
CA ILE A 262 4.30 -21.51 18.00
C ILE A 262 4.42 -21.67 19.50
N ALA A 263 5.42 -21.05 20.13
CA ALA A 263 5.66 -21.17 21.56
C ALA A 263 4.68 -20.31 22.38
N VAL A 264 4.36 -19.10 21.92
CA VAL A 264 3.32 -18.24 22.51
C VAL A 264 1.92 -18.83 22.26
N TYR A 265 1.65 -19.41 21.08
CA TYR A 265 0.39 -20.09 20.81
C TYR A 265 0.19 -21.31 21.72
N LEU A 266 1.22 -22.16 21.88
CA LEU A 266 1.17 -23.30 22.83
C LEU A 266 0.95 -22.82 24.27
N LEU A 267 1.77 -21.87 24.75
CA LEU A 267 1.65 -21.33 26.11
C LEU A 267 0.28 -20.69 26.37
N THR A 268 -0.39 -20.15 25.35
CA THR A 268 -1.70 -19.51 25.50
C THR A 268 -2.86 -20.50 25.39
N ASN A 269 -2.87 -21.31 24.33
CA ASN A 269 -4.02 -22.10 23.86
C ASN A 269 -3.88 -23.62 24.04
N ASP A 270 -2.81 -24.11 24.69
CA ASP A 270 -2.56 -25.54 24.97
C ASP A 270 -2.50 -26.46 23.72
N GLN A 271 -2.18 -25.88 22.57
CA GLN A 271 -2.12 -26.57 21.27
C GLN A 271 -0.76 -26.39 20.59
N ARG A 272 -0.14 -27.50 20.19
CA ARG A 272 1.10 -27.50 19.40
C ARG A 272 0.81 -27.30 17.93
N LEU A 273 1.21 -26.15 17.39
CA LEU A 273 1.33 -25.94 15.95
C LEU A 273 2.60 -26.63 15.43
N LEU A 274 2.66 -27.00 14.14
CA LEU A 274 3.84 -27.62 13.50
C LEU A 274 4.40 -28.91 14.16
N ALA A 275 3.59 -29.69 14.89
CA ALA A 275 4.04 -30.98 15.43
C ALA A 275 4.48 -31.96 14.32
N ASP A 276 3.69 -32.11 13.26
CA ASP A 276 3.88 -33.08 12.16
C ASP A 276 4.31 -32.43 10.82
N GLY A 277 4.96 -31.25 10.86
CA GLY A 277 5.38 -30.49 9.67
C GLY A 277 6.42 -29.41 9.99
N ALA A 278 6.85 -28.62 8.99
CA ALA A 278 7.77 -27.49 9.21
C ALA A 278 7.60 -26.39 8.16
N THR A 279 7.56 -25.13 8.61
CA THR A 279 7.56 -23.97 7.70
C THR A 279 8.95 -23.72 7.12
N TRP A 280 9.01 -23.25 5.87
CA TRP A 280 10.22 -22.61 5.33
C TRP A 280 10.22 -21.13 5.70
N THR A 281 11.36 -20.64 6.17
CA THR A 281 11.55 -19.23 6.58
C THR A 281 12.02 -18.35 5.41
N ASN A 282 12.12 -17.04 5.67
CA ASN A 282 12.72 -16.05 4.76
C ASN A 282 14.25 -15.92 4.89
N ARG A 283 14.94 -16.89 5.54
CA ARG A 283 16.38 -16.84 5.86
C ARG A 283 17.20 -17.98 5.26
N LEU A 284 18.50 -17.69 5.14
CA LEU A 284 19.55 -18.62 4.74
C LEU A 284 20.45 -18.97 5.93
N ALA A 285 21.02 -20.18 5.89
CA ALA A 285 22.17 -20.56 6.68
C ALA A 285 23.48 -20.03 6.04
N ALA A 286 24.56 -19.95 6.79
CA ALA A 286 25.86 -19.47 6.33
C ALA A 286 26.44 -20.27 5.15
N ASN A 287 26.02 -21.53 5.00
CA ASN A 287 26.37 -22.39 3.86
C ASN A 287 25.45 -22.23 2.61
N GLY A 288 24.55 -21.25 2.63
CA GLY A 288 23.65 -20.88 1.52
C GLY A 288 22.52 -21.87 1.25
N LYS A 289 22.19 -22.74 2.21
CA LYS A 289 20.89 -23.45 2.26
C LYS A 289 19.81 -22.53 2.83
N LEU A 290 18.55 -22.86 2.55
CA LEU A 290 17.38 -22.23 3.15
C LEU A 290 17.10 -22.84 4.54
N VAL A 291 16.51 -22.06 5.45
CA VAL A 291 16.21 -22.49 6.82
C VAL A 291 14.72 -22.85 6.98
N SER A 292 14.44 -23.95 7.67
CA SER A 292 13.09 -24.43 8.00
C SER A 292 12.93 -24.66 9.51
N VAL A 293 11.72 -24.47 10.03
CA VAL A 293 11.38 -24.58 11.47
C VAL A 293 10.12 -25.42 11.65
N GLY A 294 10.14 -26.41 12.54
CA GLY A 294 8.96 -27.25 12.84
C GLY A 294 9.27 -28.50 13.66
N ALA A 295 8.54 -29.59 13.42
CA ALA A 295 8.56 -30.82 14.22
C ALA A 295 8.39 -30.56 15.73
N PHE A 296 7.50 -29.62 16.07
CA PHE A 296 7.39 -29.04 17.41
C PHE A 296 6.69 -29.98 18.38
N THR A 297 7.50 -30.85 18.97
CA THR A 297 7.14 -31.86 19.97
C THR A 297 7.57 -31.42 21.38
N ASP A 298 7.37 -32.27 22.39
CA ASP A 298 7.96 -32.11 23.73
C ASP A 298 9.50 -32.02 23.71
N ALA A 299 10.13 -32.66 22.73
CA ALA A 299 11.55 -32.53 22.46
C ALA A 299 11.96 -31.12 21.96
N GLY A 300 11.01 -30.24 21.64
CA GLY A 300 11.19 -28.88 21.15
C GLY A 300 11.28 -28.77 19.63
N ALA A 301 11.08 -27.56 19.10
CA ALA A 301 11.07 -27.32 17.66
C ALA A 301 12.46 -27.51 17.04
N ALA A 302 12.52 -28.27 15.95
CA ALA A 302 13.71 -28.48 15.16
C ALA A 302 13.91 -27.33 14.16
N ILE A 303 15.17 -26.91 13.99
CA ILE A 303 15.59 -25.99 12.93
C ILE A 303 16.47 -26.78 11.95
N ALA A 304 16.10 -26.79 10.68
CA ALA A 304 16.76 -27.60 9.67
C ALA A 304 17.17 -26.78 8.45
N GLU A 305 18.45 -26.82 8.12
CA GLU A 305 18.98 -26.32 6.85
C GLU A 305 18.62 -27.30 5.72
N ARG A 306 18.02 -26.82 4.64
CA ARG A 306 17.65 -27.65 3.49
C ARG A 306 17.97 -26.93 2.17
N SER A 307 18.26 -27.72 1.15
CA SER A 307 18.48 -27.23 -0.21
C SER A 307 17.11 -26.91 -0.87
N PRO A 308 17.01 -25.89 -1.75
CA PRO A 308 15.73 -25.40 -2.29
C PRO A 308 14.82 -26.44 -2.97
N GLY A 309 15.40 -27.50 -3.56
CA GLY A 309 14.70 -28.64 -4.16
C GLY A 309 14.16 -29.66 -3.15
N ASN A 310 14.30 -29.46 -1.84
CA ASN A 310 13.77 -30.40 -0.85
C ASN A 310 12.24 -30.34 -0.77
N ALA A 311 11.56 -31.17 -1.57
CA ALA A 311 10.12 -31.40 -1.50
C ALA A 311 9.66 -32.13 -0.22
N GLY A 312 10.58 -32.64 0.62
CA GLY A 312 10.26 -33.39 1.85
C GLY A 312 9.76 -32.55 3.03
N LEU A 313 9.00 -31.47 2.79
CA LEU A 313 8.35 -30.66 3.83
C LEU A 313 6.87 -30.44 3.53
N ARG A 314 6.01 -31.00 4.37
CA ARG A 314 4.76 -30.34 4.74
C ARG A 314 5.14 -28.97 5.30
N ALA A 315 4.64 -27.89 4.70
CA ALA A 315 4.80 -26.54 5.26
C ALA A 315 4.18 -26.48 6.69
N TRP A 316 4.14 -25.39 7.42
CA TRP A 316 3.22 -24.29 7.15
C TRP A 316 3.27 -23.39 8.40
N LEU A 317 3.65 -22.13 8.26
CA LEU A 317 3.19 -21.04 9.11
C LEU A 317 3.27 -19.81 8.22
N PHE A 318 2.16 -19.09 8.13
CA PHE A 318 1.99 -18.06 7.12
C PHE A 318 1.63 -16.74 7.76
N PRO A 319 2.57 -15.78 7.88
CA PRO A 319 2.23 -14.40 8.17
C PRO A 319 1.53 -13.79 6.95
N VAL A 320 0.22 -13.57 7.06
CA VAL A 320 -0.41 -12.47 6.36
C VAL A 320 0.03 -11.17 7.05
N ALA A 321 0.28 -10.16 6.23
CA ALA A 321 0.68 -8.82 6.60
C ALA A 321 2.02 -8.70 7.35
N ASP A 322 3.07 -8.63 6.55
CA ASP A 322 4.18 -7.72 6.86
C ASP A 322 3.73 -6.27 6.59
N PHE A 323 3.26 -5.59 7.65
CA PHE A 323 2.83 -4.18 7.60
C PHE A 323 3.47 -3.35 8.73
N ILE A 324 4.81 -3.32 8.77
CA ILE A 324 5.57 -2.26 9.48
C ILE A 324 6.65 -1.70 8.56
N ALA A 325 6.92 -0.41 8.75
CA ALA A 325 7.71 0.46 7.88
C ALA A 325 9.16 0.00 7.64
N SER A 326 9.53 -0.12 6.36
CA SER A 326 10.89 0.17 5.90
C SER A 326 10.89 0.71 4.45
N TYR A 327 10.89 2.04 4.32
CA TYR A 327 11.36 2.79 3.13
C TYR A 327 10.81 2.41 1.73
N ILE A 328 9.76 3.10 1.27
CA ILE A 328 9.88 4.27 0.36
C ILE A 328 8.48 4.84 0.00
N MET A 329 8.30 6.15 0.18
CA MET A 329 7.29 7.03 -0.44
C MET A 329 5.81 6.57 -0.52
N GLN A 330 5.20 6.20 0.62
CA GLN A 330 3.81 6.58 0.91
C GLN A 330 3.67 6.85 2.42
N PRO A 331 2.90 7.88 2.85
CA PRO A 331 2.61 8.11 4.26
C PRO A 331 1.70 6.98 4.76
N ASN A 332 2.31 6.02 5.45
CA ASN A 332 1.63 4.81 5.88
C ASN A 332 0.68 5.11 7.07
N CYS A 333 -0.22 4.17 7.37
CA CYS A 333 -1.18 4.35 8.45
C CYS A 333 -0.55 4.52 9.85
N GLN A 334 0.72 4.14 10.06
CA GLN A 334 1.45 4.45 11.29
C GLN A 334 1.88 5.92 11.32
N GLU A 335 2.38 6.50 10.22
CA GLU A 335 2.63 7.95 10.16
C GLU A 335 1.34 8.75 10.36
N ILE A 336 0.21 8.29 9.81
CA ILE A 336 -1.12 8.89 10.08
C ILE A 336 -1.51 8.74 11.56
N ALA A 337 -1.27 7.60 12.20
CA ALA A 337 -1.54 7.39 13.62
C ALA A 337 -0.60 8.17 14.54
N ASP A 338 0.67 8.32 14.17
CA ASP A 338 1.70 9.08 14.89
C ASP A 338 1.41 10.59 14.79
N GLU A 339 1.02 11.08 13.61
CA GLU A 339 0.60 12.46 13.41
C GLU A 339 -0.77 12.75 14.05
N LEU A 340 -1.71 11.81 14.05
CA LEU A 340 -2.95 11.92 14.82
C LEU A 340 -2.67 11.95 16.33
N SER A 341 -1.75 11.13 16.81
CA SER A 341 -1.29 11.15 18.21
C SER A 341 -0.56 12.46 18.55
N ALA A 342 0.21 13.00 17.62
CA ALA A 342 0.87 14.30 17.77
C ALA A 342 -0.14 15.45 17.74
N VAL A 343 -1.21 15.37 16.94
CA VAL A 343 -2.37 16.29 16.96
C VAL A 343 -3.11 16.23 18.28
N GLN A 344 -3.41 15.03 18.80
CA GLN A 344 -4.02 14.85 20.13
C GLN A 344 -3.15 15.44 21.24
N LYS A 345 -1.82 15.25 21.17
CA LYS A 345 -0.89 15.86 22.12
C LYS A 345 -0.81 17.38 22.00
N MET A 346 -0.66 17.91 20.77
CA MET A 346 -0.63 19.36 20.54
C MET A 346 -1.94 20.03 20.96
N LYS A 347 -3.08 19.34 20.80
CA LYS A 347 -4.35 19.76 21.38
C LYS A 347 -4.27 19.82 22.90
N ALA A 348 -3.81 18.77 23.60
CA ALA A 348 -3.67 18.81 25.06
C ALA A 348 -2.73 19.95 25.55
N ASP A 349 -1.64 20.21 24.83
CA ASP A 349 -0.73 21.33 25.11
C ASP A 349 -1.40 22.70 24.85
N PHE A 350 -2.26 22.80 23.81
CA PHE A 350 -3.09 23.96 23.48
C PHE A 350 -4.20 24.19 24.51
N ASP A 351 -4.92 23.16 24.93
CA ASP A 351 -5.96 23.23 25.96
C ASP A 351 -5.38 23.74 27.28
N ALA A 352 -4.20 23.24 27.66
CA ALA A 352 -3.43 23.75 28.79
C ALA A 352 -2.92 25.19 28.56
N ALA A 353 -2.62 25.60 27.33
CA ALA A 353 -2.25 26.99 27.01
C ALA A 353 -3.45 27.95 27.14
N VAL A 354 -4.61 27.63 26.55
CA VAL A 354 -5.85 28.41 26.68
C VAL A 354 -6.24 28.58 28.16
N SER A 355 -6.19 27.49 28.94
CA SER A 355 -6.42 27.53 30.39
C SER A 355 -5.47 28.45 31.16
N ARG A 356 -4.24 28.70 30.64
CA ARG A 356 -3.29 29.68 31.20
C ARG A 356 -3.58 31.10 30.70
N VAL A 357 -4.01 31.27 29.45
CA VAL A 357 -4.39 32.59 28.88
C VAL A 357 -5.63 33.17 29.55
N GLU A 358 -6.58 32.35 30.01
CA GLU A 358 -7.67 32.81 30.90
C GLU A 358 -7.16 33.48 32.19
N MET A 359 -5.95 33.13 32.65
CA MET A 359 -5.31 33.72 33.82
C MET A 359 -4.34 34.88 33.51
N THR A 360 -3.68 34.90 32.34
CA THR A 360 -2.60 35.88 32.03
C THR A 360 -2.86 36.85 30.87
N LYS A 361 -3.82 36.55 29.96
CA LYS A 361 -4.10 37.27 28.70
C LYS A 361 -2.98 37.26 27.64
N GLU A 362 -2.03 36.33 27.71
CA GLU A 362 -0.89 36.26 26.77
C GLU A 362 -1.18 35.44 25.50
N PHE A 363 -1.60 36.10 24.41
CA PHE A 363 -2.06 35.43 23.19
C PHE A 363 -1.00 34.68 22.35
N GLU A 364 0.29 35.01 22.46
CA GLU A 364 1.31 34.50 21.53
C GLU A 364 1.53 32.98 21.60
N ALA A 365 1.40 32.38 22.79
CA ALA A 365 1.55 30.93 22.97
C ALA A 365 0.42 30.14 22.30
N VAL A 366 -0.81 30.66 22.33
CA VAL A 366 -2.00 30.06 21.70
C VAL A 366 -1.91 30.17 20.18
N ASN A 367 -1.52 31.34 19.65
CA ASN A 367 -1.32 31.54 18.21
C ASN A 367 -0.26 30.59 17.63
N LYS A 368 0.83 30.33 18.37
CA LYS A 368 1.86 29.38 17.92
C LYS A 368 1.32 27.95 17.85
N LEU A 369 0.69 27.48 18.92
CA LEU A 369 0.15 26.12 18.98
C LEU A 369 -0.98 25.90 17.96
N GLN A 370 -1.76 26.94 17.64
CA GLN A 370 -2.71 26.91 16.52
C GLN A 370 -2.00 26.70 15.17
N SER A 371 -0.92 27.43 14.89
CA SER A 371 -0.14 27.30 13.65
C SER A 371 0.51 25.92 13.50
N ASP A 372 0.99 25.35 14.60
CA ASP A 372 1.54 23.98 14.63
C ASP A 372 0.45 22.92 14.38
N LEU A 373 -0.75 23.11 14.95
CA LEU A 373 -1.93 22.25 14.74
C LEU A 373 -2.47 22.32 13.31
N GLU A 374 -2.59 23.52 12.74
CA GLU A 374 -3.00 23.75 11.34
C GLU A 374 -2.05 23.07 10.36
N SER A 375 -0.74 23.09 10.66
CA SER A 375 0.29 22.42 9.85
C SER A 375 0.13 20.89 9.83
N LYS A 376 -0.22 20.26 10.97
CA LYS A 376 -0.47 18.82 11.03
C LYS A 376 -1.80 18.40 10.40
N ILE A 377 -2.85 19.21 10.53
CA ILE A 377 -4.13 18.95 9.85
C ILE A 377 -3.94 19.02 8.32
N ALA A 378 -3.18 20.00 7.82
CA ALA A 378 -2.83 20.06 6.40
C ALA A 378 -1.98 18.86 5.92
N TRP A 379 -1.14 18.28 6.79
CA TRP A 379 -0.42 17.04 6.50
C TRP A 379 -1.36 15.83 6.46
N LEU A 380 -2.32 15.72 7.39
CA LEU A 380 -3.33 14.66 7.38
C LEU A 380 -4.23 14.73 6.13
N ASP A 381 -4.61 15.93 5.70
CA ASP A 381 -5.33 16.17 4.43
C ASP A 381 -4.50 15.81 3.17
N MET A 382 -3.18 15.66 3.28
CA MET A 382 -2.29 15.13 2.23
C MET A 382 -2.10 13.61 2.32
N ALA A 383 -2.02 13.06 3.54
CA ALA A 383 -1.76 11.64 3.79
C ALA A 383 -3.01 10.75 3.60
N ILE A 384 -4.21 11.28 3.87
CA ILE A 384 -5.47 10.65 3.50
C ILE A 384 -5.69 10.90 2.00
N GLU A 385 -5.65 9.83 1.18
CA GLU A 385 -5.62 9.89 -0.30
C GLU A 385 -6.90 10.45 -0.95
N ASN A 386 -7.14 11.75 -0.80
CA ASN A 386 -8.16 12.45 -1.57
C ASN A 386 -7.61 12.82 -2.97
N PRO A 387 -8.26 12.38 -4.07
CA PRO A 387 -7.99 12.83 -5.43
C PRO A 387 -7.70 14.33 -5.60
N VAL A 388 -8.42 15.17 -4.87
CA VAL A 388 -8.35 16.62 -4.92
C VAL A 388 -7.13 17.15 -4.13
N SER A 389 -6.78 16.51 -3.02
CA SER A 389 -5.56 16.86 -2.25
C SER A 389 -4.29 16.53 -3.03
N GLN A 390 -4.23 15.35 -3.65
CA GLN A 390 -3.12 14.94 -4.52
C GLN A 390 -2.89 15.97 -5.64
N PHE A 391 -3.96 16.37 -6.35
CA PHE A 391 -3.87 17.38 -7.40
C PHE A 391 -3.47 18.77 -6.88
N ARG A 392 -4.04 19.23 -5.76
CA ARG A 392 -3.66 20.52 -5.15
C ARG A 392 -2.19 20.54 -4.73
N HIS A 393 -1.68 19.45 -4.15
CA HIS A 393 -0.28 19.36 -3.77
C HIS A 393 0.65 19.41 -4.98
N TRP A 394 0.40 18.58 -5.99
CA TRP A 394 1.12 18.59 -7.27
C TRP A 394 1.10 19.97 -7.95
N ALA A 395 -0.06 20.63 -7.98
CA ALA A 395 -0.19 21.95 -8.57
C ALA A 395 0.60 23.02 -7.77
N LYS A 396 0.66 22.89 -6.45
CA LYS A 396 1.43 23.78 -5.57
C LYS A 396 2.94 23.57 -5.69
N GLU A 397 3.39 22.32 -5.71
CA GLU A 397 4.79 21.93 -5.91
C GLU A 397 5.38 22.51 -7.20
N HIS A 398 4.57 22.59 -8.26
CA HIS A 398 5.00 23.07 -9.59
C HIS A 398 4.61 24.53 -9.90
N GLY A 399 3.98 25.28 -8.99
CA GLY A 399 3.59 26.69 -9.21
C GLY A 399 2.42 26.88 -10.20
N LEU A 400 1.52 25.90 -10.22
CA LEU A 400 0.36 25.74 -11.11
C LEU A 400 -0.99 25.92 -10.38
N GLU A 401 -1.00 26.32 -9.10
CA GLU A 401 -2.23 26.67 -8.36
C GLU A 401 -3.05 27.72 -9.13
N GLY A 402 -4.32 27.42 -9.42
CA GLY A 402 -5.23 28.28 -10.17
C GLY A 402 -4.99 28.33 -11.69
N LYS A 403 -3.93 27.67 -12.20
CA LYS A 403 -3.61 27.55 -13.64
C LYS A 403 -4.03 26.19 -14.20
N ALA A 404 -3.68 25.13 -13.48
CA ALA A 404 -4.06 23.78 -13.83
C ALA A 404 -5.53 23.49 -13.48
N GLU A 405 -6.18 22.66 -14.31
CA GLU A 405 -7.52 22.13 -14.04
C GLU A 405 -7.45 20.59 -14.01
N SER A 406 -8.16 19.93 -13.08
CA SER A 406 -8.21 18.45 -13.00
C SER A 406 -9.63 17.91 -13.02
N PHE A 407 -9.83 16.78 -13.70
CA PHE A 407 -11.09 16.05 -13.74
C PHE A 407 -10.84 14.55 -13.98
N GLU A 408 -11.86 13.72 -13.87
CA GLU A 408 -11.76 12.26 -14.07
C GLU A 408 -12.70 11.78 -15.17
N VAL A 409 -12.21 10.88 -16.03
CA VAL A 409 -12.98 10.25 -17.12
C VAL A 409 -12.86 8.73 -17.04
N THR A 410 -13.81 8.01 -17.63
CA THR A 410 -13.72 6.53 -17.71
C THR A 410 -13.19 6.10 -19.07
N VAL A 411 -12.08 5.36 -19.09
CA VAL A 411 -11.48 4.76 -20.30
C VAL A 411 -11.54 3.24 -20.23
N GLY A 412 -11.56 2.58 -21.39
CA GLY A 412 -11.57 1.13 -21.52
C GLY A 412 -12.95 0.47 -21.38
N GLY A 413 -12.98 -0.84 -21.65
CA GLY A 413 -14.16 -1.68 -21.48
C GLY A 413 -15.21 -1.62 -22.61
N LYS A 414 -15.03 -0.75 -23.61
CA LYS A 414 -15.91 -0.64 -24.79
C LYS A 414 -15.14 -1.02 -26.07
N GLY A 415 -15.82 -1.67 -27.01
CA GLY A 415 -15.27 -1.94 -28.35
C GLY A 415 -15.26 -0.69 -29.23
N LYS A 416 -14.42 -0.66 -30.27
CA LYS A 416 -14.32 0.47 -31.22
C LYS A 416 -15.67 0.81 -31.86
N GLU A 417 -16.41 -0.22 -32.23
CA GLU A 417 -17.72 -0.15 -32.87
C GLU A 417 -18.81 0.40 -31.94
N LEU A 418 -18.64 0.24 -30.62
CA LEU A 418 -19.50 0.84 -29.61
C LEU A 418 -19.13 2.31 -29.39
N LEU A 419 -17.83 2.61 -29.27
CA LEU A 419 -17.34 3.99 -29.11
C LEU A 419 -17.71 4.90 -30.30
N LEU A 420 -17.56 4.41 -31.54
CA LEU A 420 -17.96 5.14 -32.75
C LEU A 420 -19.48 5.37 -32.78
N ARG A 421 -20.29 4.40 -32.32
CA ARG A 421 -21.74 4.56 -32.23
C ARG A 421 -22.15 5.56 -31.14
N GLU A 422 -21.52 5.51 -29.97
CA GLU A 422 -21.81 6.45 -28.88
C GLU A 422 -21.51 7.90 -29.29
N LEU A 423 -20.43 8.14 -30.05
CA LEU A 423 -20.13 9.45 -30.65
C LEU A 423 -21.22 9.89 -31.64
N GLU A 424 -21.67 9.00 -32.52
CA GLU A 424 -22.76 9.28 -33.47
C GLU A 424 -24.12 9.54 -32.77
N GLU A 425 -24.45 8.77 -31.74
CA GLU A 425 -25.66 8.93 -30.92
C GLU A 425 -25.66 10.24 -30.13
N ASN A 426 -24.48 10.71 -29.69
CA ASN A 426 -24.29 12.00 -29.02
C ASN A 426 -24.01 13.18 -29.98
N GLN A 427 -24.18 12.98 -31.30
CA GLN A 427 -24.03 14.00 -32.33
C GLN A 427 -22.63 14.65 -32.37
N VAL A 428 -21.58 13.90 -32.01
CA VAL A 428 -20.19 14.34 -32.13
C VAL A 428 -19.71 14.09 -33.56
N GLU A 429 -19.36 15.15 -34.28
CA GLU A 429 -18.85 15.04 -35.66
C GLU A 429 -17.44 14.42 -35.66
N ILE A 430 -17.33 13.18 -36.16
CA ILE A 430 -16.06 12.47 -36.28
C ILE A 430 -15.43 12.75 -37.65
N GLU A 431 -14.26 13.39 -37.66
CA GLU A 431 -13.50 13.64 -38.88
C GLU A 431 -13.11 12.32 -39.59
N VAL A 432 -13.01 12.32 -40.91
CA VAL A 432 -12.60 11.14 -41.71
C VAL A 432 -11.23 10.60 -41.27
N HIS A 433 -10.31 11.47 -40.86
CA HIS A 433 -9.02 11.06 -40.30
C HIS A 433 -9.15 10.48 -38.88
N ALA A 434 -9.92 11.13 -37.99
CA ALA A 434 -10.22 10.62 -36.66
C ALA A 434 -10.83 9.21 -36.68
N ARG A 435 -11.85 8.99 -37.53
CA ARG A 435 -12.49 7.68 -37.69
C ARG A 435 -11.50 6.59 -38.11
N ARG A 436 -10.68 6.85 -39.14
CA ARG A 436 -9.67 5.90 -39.62
C ARG A 436 -8.64 5.53 -38.56
N MET A 437 -8.24 6.47 -37.70
CA MET A 437 -7.30 6.17 -36.62
C MET A 437 -7.93 5.35 -35.50
N ILE A 438 -9.21 5.55 -35.18
CA ILE A 438 -9.96 4.71 -34.24
C ILE A 438 -10.11 3.28 -34.81
N GLU A 439 -10.33 3.16 -36.12
CA GLU A 439 -10.42 1.89 -36.83
C GLU A 439 -9.07 1.13 -36.88
N ASP A 440 -7.93 1.82 -36.97
CA ASP A 440 -6.59 1.20 -37.12
C ASP A 440 -6.17 0.24 -35.97
N ASN A 441 -5.46 -0.83 -36.32
CA ASN A 441 -5.05 -1.88 -35.38
C ASN A 441 -4.10 -1.41 -34.26
N GLY A 442 -3.37 -0.32 -34.44
CA GLY A 442 -2.56 0.32 -33.40
C GLY A 442 -3.39 1.02 -32.31
N PHE A 443 -4.67 1.28 -32.56
CA PHE A 443 -5.60 1.87 -31.58
C PHE A 443 -6.02 0.84 -30.51
N VAL A 444 -5.17 0.70 -29.49
CA VAL A 444 -5.40 -0.21 -28.36
C VAL A 444 -6.27 0.46 -27.29
N ILE A 445 -7.46 -0.10 -27.09
CA ILE A 445 -8.38 0.24 -25.99
C ILE A 445 -8.07 -0.66 -24.77
N ALA A 446 -8.16 -0.12 -23.56
CA ALA A 446 -7.99 -0.93 -22.35
C ALA A 446 -9.13 -1.97 -22.19
N PRO A 447 -8.86 -3.26 -21.92
CA PRO A 447 -9.89 -4.32 -21.95
C PRO A 447 -10.88 -4.29 -20.77
N ARG A 448 -10.71 -3.37 -19.82
CA ARG A 448 -11.60 -3.16 -18.67
C ARG A 448 -11.81 -1.66 -18.47
N PRO A 449 -13.01 -1.21 -18.05
CA PRO A 449 -13.24 0.19 -17.74
C PRO A 449 -12.46 0.57 -16.48
N ARG A 450 -11.79 1.72 -16.51
CA ARG A 450 -11.10 2.33 -15.36
C ARG A 450 -11.27 3.85 -15.40
N LYS A 451 -11.37 4.47 -14.23
CA LYS A 451 -11.21 5.92 -14.11
C LYS A 451 -9.73 6.27 -14.29
N ILE A 452 -9.47 7.37 -14.98
CA ILE A 452 -8.17 8.05 -14.99
C ILE A 452 -8.34 9.52 -14.64
N ARG A 453 -7.36 10.10 -13.94
CA ARG A 453 -7.33 11.53 -13.66
C ARG A 453 -6.57 12.26 -14.75
N LEU A 454 -7.22 13.27 -15.29
CA LEU A 454 -6.70 14.14 -16.34
C LEU A 454 -6.37 15.50 -15.76
N VAL A 455 -5.31 16.11 -16.28
CA VAL A 455 -4.89 17.48 -15.96
C VAL A 455 -4.80 18.27 -17.26
N ARG A 456 -5.47 19.43 -17.27
CA ARG A 456 -5.44 20.39 -18.39
C ARG A 456 -4.52 21.55 -18.03
N LEU A 457 -3.58 21.85 -18.93
CA LEU A 457 -2.60 22.94 -18.85
C LEU A 457 -2.56 23.70 -20.17
N SER A 458 -2.12 24.96 -20.17
CA SER A 458 -1.65 25.62 -21.39
C SER A 458 -0.17 25.32 -21.67
N VAL A 459 0.28 25.59 -22.89
CA VAL A 459 1.71 25.58 -23.27
C VAL A 459 2.49 26.62 -22.45
N GLU A 460 1.87 27.76 -22.12
CA GLU A 460 2.44 28.77 -21.22
C GLU A 460 2.67 28.23 -19.80
N ASP A 461 1.72 27.46 -19.26
CA ASP A 461 1.81 26.87 -17.91
C ASP A 461 2.93 25.84 -17.78
N LEU A 462 3.26 25.13 -18.87
CA LEU A 462 4.43 24.28 -18.94
C LEU A 462 5.75 25.08 -18.87
N GLY A 463 5.70 26.40 -19.13
CA GLY A 463 6.84 27.33 -19.10
C GLY A 463 7.27 27.83 -20.48
N PHE A 464 6.50 27.57 -21.54
CA PHE A 464 6.82 27.98 -22.90
C PHE A 464 6.12 29.30 -23.28
N PHE A 465 6.84 30.40 -23.10
CA PHE A 465 6.36 31.74 -23.46
C PHE A 465 6.68 32.05 -24.92
N ALA A 466 5.66 32.44 -25.70
CA ALA A 466 5.86 33.01 -27.03
C ALA A 466 6.21 34.50 -26.89
N TYR A 467 7.33 34.93 -27.47
CA TYR A 467 7.59 36.37 -27.66
C TYR A 467 6.66 36.91 -28.78
N PRO A 468 6.16 38.16 -28.68
CA PRO A 468 5.14 38.68 -29.60
C PRO A 468 5.51 38.68 -31.08
N ASP A 469 6.81 38.74 -31.39
CA ASP A 469 7.35 38.94 -32.75
C ASP A 469 8.15 37.73 -33.28
N SER A 470 8.01 36.55 -32.66
CA SER A 470 8.68 35.31 -33.10
C SER A 470 7.72 34.12 -33.09
N ASP A 471 7.70 33.33 -34.17
CA ASP A 471 7.14 31.97 -34.10
C ASP A 471 7.86 31.19 -32.99
N PRO A 472 7.14 30.56 -32.04
CA PRO A 472 7.80 29.83 -30.96
C PRO A 472 8.34 28.49 -31.49
N ASP A 473 9.68 28.32 -31.46
CA ASP A 473 10.41 27.08 -31.78
C ASP A 473 10.17 25.94 -30.76
N VAL A 474 8.92 25.80 -30.29
CA VAL A 474 8.47 24.81 -29.29
C VAL A 474 7.78 23.68 -30.04
N ASP A 475 8.44 22.52 -30.11
CA ASP A 475 7.90 21.32 -30.72
C ASP A 475 7.12 20.43 -29.73
N MET A 476 6.51 19.36 -30.23
CA MET A 476 5.77 18.40 -29.40
C MET A 476 6.68 17.66 -28.41
N TYR A 477 7.95 17.41 -28.76
CA TYR A 477 8.90 16.70 -27.89
C TYR A 477 9.33 17.55 -26.70
N ASP A 478 9.47 18.87 -26.87
CA ASP A 478 9.70 19.80 -25.76
C ASP A 478 8.47 19.86 -24.84
N VAL A 479 7.26 19.98 -25.40
CA VAL A 479 5.99 19.94 -24.65
C VAL A 479 5.85 18.64 -23.84
N TYR A 480 6.09 17.48 -24.46
CA TYR A 480 5.99 16.16 -23.81
C TYR A 480 7.10 15.95 -22.75
N ARG A 481 8.36 16.30 -23.07
CA ARG A 481 9.48 16.22 -22.11
C ARG A 481 9.25 17.12 -20.90
N ARG A 482 8.63 18.28 -21.11
CA ARG A 482 8.29 19.21 -20.02
C ARG A 482 7.12 18.73 -19.18
N ALA A 483 6.10 18.10 -19.79
CA ALA A 483 5.05 17.43 -19.04
C ALA A 483 5.58 16.27 -18.18
N GLU A 484 6.51 15.47 -18.71
CA GLU A 484 7.17 14.39 -17.97
C GLU A 484 8.05 14.91 -16.80
N GLN A 485 8.69 16.06 -16.94
CA GLN A 485 9.38 16.74 -15.82
C GLN A 485 8.42 17.19 -14.70
N LEU A 486 7.12 17.30 -14.98
CA LEU A 486 6.06 17.56 -14.00
C LEU A 486 5.36 16.25 -13.57
N GLY A 487 5.98 15.10 -13.82
CA GLY A 487 5.43 13.77 -13.51
C GLY A 487 4.24 13.34 -14.38
N LEU A 488 3.76 14.18 -15.30
CA LEU A 488 2.61 13.87 -16.14
C LEU A 488 2.96 12.80 -17.19
N LYS A 489 1.96 11.99 -17.56
CA LYS A 489 2.10 10.96 -18.59
C LYS A 489 1.09 11.18 -19.72
N THR A 490 1.38 10.60 -20.88
CA THR A 490 0.46 10.59 -22.02
C THR A 490 -0.78 9.74 -21.76
N CYS A 491 -1.87 10.10 -22.44
CA CYS A 491 -3.18 9.50 -22.27
C CYS A 491 -3.33 8.19 -23.08
N PRO A 492 -4.11 7.20 -22.59
CA PRO A 492 -4.65 6.11 -23.41
C PRO A 492 -5.37 6.61 -24.67
N ALA A 493 -5.35 5.83 -25.75
CA ALA A 493 -5.83 6.29 -27.06
C ALA A 493 -7.33 6.62 -27.10
N ASP A 494 -8.13 5.93 -26.30
CA ASP A 494 -9.57 6.13 -26.13
C ASP A 494 -9.95 7.33 -25.24
N THR A 495 -8.98 7.97 -24.56
CA THR A 495 -9.23 9.12 -23.68
C THR A 495 -9.92 10.27 -24.40
N ALA A 496 -9.57 10.53 -25.66
CA ALA A 496 -10.21 11.62 -26.43
C ALA A 496 -11.71 11.37 -26.65
N ILE A 497 -12.09 10.11 -26.89
CA ILE A 497 -13.49 9.71 -27.04
C ILE A 497 -14.23 9.87 -25.72
N SER A 498 -13.64 9.38 -24.62
CA SER A 498 -14.21 9.55 -23.28
C SER A 498 -14.37 11.02 -22.88
N VAL A 499 -13.41 11.89 -23.21
CA VAL A 499 -13.52 13.35 -22.96
C VAL A 499 -14.65 13.95 -23.79
N SER A 500 -14.76 13.62 -25.10
CA SER A 500 -15.85 14.11 -25.96
C SER A 500 -17.25 13.70 -25.50
N LEU A 501 -17.39 12.57 -24.81
CA LEU A 501 -18.67 12.05 -24.30
C LEU A 501 -18.99 12.52 -22.87
N ASP A 502 -18.04 12.40 -21.93
CA ASP A 502 -18.25 12.66 -20.51
C ASP A 502 -18.11 14.17 -20.16
N HIS A 503 -17.24 14.91 -20.86
CA HIS A 503 -16.81 16.27 -20.48
C HIS A 503 -16.66 17.20 -21.70
N PRO A 504 -17.74 17.77 -22.25
CA PRO A 504 -17.69 18.69 -23.39
C PRO A 504 -16.88 19.96 -23.05
N THR A 505 -15.59 19.96 -23.38
CA THR A 505 -14.65 21.03 -23.01
C THR A 505 -14.87 22.27 -23.86
N SER A 506 -15.16 23.42 -23.25
CA SER A 506 -15.27 24.71 -23.96
C SER A 506 -13.98 25.08 -24.71
N GLY A 507 -14.09 25.35 -26.01
CA GLY A 507 -12.98 25.71 -26.90
C GLY A 507 -12.27 24.53 -27.56
N LEU A 508 -11.01 24.76 -27.95
CA LEU A 508 -10.13 23.81 -28.63
C LEU A 508 -9.21 23.15 -27.59
N THR A 509 -9.39 21.85 -27.33
CA THR A 509 -8.53 21.11 -26.38
C THR A 509 -7.83 19.94 -27.05
N HIS A 510 -6.53 19.81 -26.84
CA HIS A 510 -5.70 18.73 -27.41
C HIS A 510 -5.51 17.63 -26.37
N ILE A 511 -5.54 16.36 -26.80
CA ILE A 511 -5.26 15.21 -25.93
C ILE A 511 -3.85 14.71 -26.22
N ALA A 512 -2.93 14.91 -25.27
CA ALA A 512 -1.57 14.39 -25.35
C ALA A 512 -1.60 12.88 -25.12
N MET A 513 -1.57 12.11 -26.21
CA MET A 513 -1.79 10.66 -26.22
C MET A 513 -0.52 9.86 -26.51
N ASN A 514 -0.56 8.56 -26.19
CA ASN A 514 0.48 7.63 -26.59
C ASN A 514 0.61 7.57 -28.13
N PRO A 515 1.83 7.59 -28.71
CA PRO A 515 2.01 7.42 -30.15
C PRO A 515 1.50 6.07 -30.63
N LEU A 516 0.84 6.05 -31.79
CA LEU A 516 0.47 4.80 -32.46
C LEU A 516 1.67 4.20 -33.21
N SER A 517 1.59 2.92 -33.53
CA SER A 517 2.76 2.10 -33.90
C SER A 517 3.21 2.21 -35.37
N ASP A 518 2.59 3.06 -36.20
CA ASP A 518 2.75 3.05 -37.65
C ASP A 518 3.90 3.93 -38.21
N GLY A 519 4.63 4.64 -37.35
CA GLY A 519 6.03 5.03 -37.61
C GLY A 519 6.38 6.51 -37.40
N ASN A 520 7.19 6.77 -36.37
CA ASN A 520 7.94 8.03 -36.12
C ASN A 520 7.15 9.35 -36.08
N LYS A 521 5.81 9.34 -36.11
CA LYS A 521 4.97 10.53 -35.95
C LYS A 521 4.12 10.43 -34.69
N GLN A 522 4.43 11.26 -33.70
CA GLN A 522 3.55 11.46 -32.54
C GLN A 522 2.33 12.26 -33.00
N SER A 523 1.14 11.69 -32.84
CA SER A 523 -0.14 12.34 -33.20
C SER A 523 -0.93 12.65 -31.94
N CYS A 524 -1.69 13.74 -31.96
CA CYS A 524 -2.63 14.11 -30.90
C CYS A 524 -4.06 14.19 -31.47
N PHE A 525 -5.04 13.75 -30.68
CA PHE A 525 -6.44 14.09 -30.95
C PHE A 525 -6.70 15.55 -30.60
N ILE A 526 -7.66 16.14 -31.31
CA ILE A 526 -8.32 17.39 -30.94
C ILE A 526 -9.78 17.11 -30.62
N VAL A 527 -10.24 17.66 -29.50
CA VAL A 527 -11.65 17.77 -29.14
C VAL A 527 -12.07 19.23 -29.30
N THR A 528 -13.12 19.49 -30.09
CA THR A 528 -13.70 20.82 -30.30
C THR A 528 -15.12 20.92 -29.76
N SER A 529 -15.43 22.06 -29.14
CA SER A 529 -16.81 22.49 -28.84
C SER A 529 -17.14 23.80 -29.58
N SER A 530 -17.06 23.74 -30.90
CA SER A 530 -17.80 24.65 -31.78
C SER A 530 -19.32 24.46 -31.62
N GLU A 531 -20.13 25.20 -32.38
CA GLU A 531 -21.60 25.05 -32.37
C GLU A 531 -22.08 23.62 -32.72
N ALA A 532 -21.23 22.83 -33.38
CA ALA A 532 -21.22 21.36 -33.30
C ALA A 532 -20.00 20.87 -32.52
N MET A 533 -20.18 19.85 -31.67
CA MET A 533 -19.06 19.14 -31.03
C MET A 533 -18.35 18.26 -32.06
N GLY A 534 -17.01 18.24 -32.03
CA GLY A 534 -16.20 17.50 -33.00
C GLY A 534 -15.04 16.73 -32.38
N LEU A 535 -14.71 15.59 -33.00
CA LEU A 535 -13.52 14.81 -32.74
C LEU A 535 -12.69 14.73 -34.03
N GLY A 536 -11.54 15.41 -34.02
CA GLY A 536 -10.65 15.54 -35.17
C GLY A 536 -9.22 15.08 -34.89
N ILE A 537 -8.44 14.90 -35.96
CA ILE A 537 -6.99 14.71 -35.88
C ILE A 537 -6.32 15.85 -36.60
N TYR A 538 -5.67 16.72 -35.83
CA TYR A 538 -4.59 17.51 -36.39
C TYR A 538 -3.32 16.67 -36.36
N SER A 539 -2.98 16.13 -37.53
CA SER A 539 -1.60 15.72 -37.80
C SER A 539 -0.74 16.98 -37.90
N TYR A 540 -0.34 17.53 -36.75
CA TYR A 540 0.78 18.45 -36.71
C TYR A 540 1.97 17.73 -37.33
N ASN A 541 2.49 18.27 -38.43
CA ASN A 541 3.88 17.99 -38.77
C ASN A 541 4.72 18.48 -37.58
N ILE A 542 5.74 17.69 -37.21
CA ILE A 542 6.59 17.96 -36.04
C ILE A 542 7.21 19.37 -36.12
N ASP A 543 7.38 19.87 -37.36
CA ASP A 543 7.89 21.17 -37.75
C ASP A 543 6.92 22.37 -37.53
N ARG A 544 5.86 22.24 -36.72
CA ARG A 544 4.93 23.34 -36.41
C ARG A 544 4.92 23.72 -34.92
N ALA A 545 5.22 25.00 -34.70
CA ALA A 545 5.20 25.73 -33.44
C ALA A 545 3.93 25.51 -32.58
N TRP A 546 4.12 25.26 -31.29
CA TRP A 546 3.04 25.28 -30.28
C TRP A 546 2.94 26.65 -29.61
N HIS A 547 1.81 27.34 -29.79
CA HIS A 547 1.57 28.65 -29.19
C HIS A 547 1.16 28.55 -27.72
N ALA A 548 1.64 29.49 -26.89
CA ALA A 548 1.45 29.56 -25.44
C ALA A 548 0.00 29.30 -24.95
N GLY A 549 -1.01 29.87 -25.62
CA GLY A 549 -2.42 29.72 -25.24
C GLY A 549 -3.08 28.38 -25.59
N ILE A 550 -2.38 27.44 -26.25
CA ILE A 550 -2.95 26.13 -26.58
C ILE A 550 -3.09 25.29 -25.31
N LYS A 551 -4.29 24.75 -25.05
CA LYS A 551 -4.53 23.80 -23.94
C LYS A 551 -4.34 22.34 -24.37
N LEU A 552 -3.53 21.62 -23.60
CA LEU A 552 -3.35 20.17 -23.67
C LEU A 552 -3.89 19.49 -22.42
N ILE A 553 -4.35 18.25 -22.58
CA ILE A 553 -4.72 17.33 -21.50
C ILE A 553 -3.69 16.19 -21.42
N PHE A 554 -3.18 15.96 -20.21
CA PHE A 554 -2.30 14.85 -19.85
C PHE A 554 -2.95 13.96 -18.78
N ARG A 555 -2.42 12.74 -18.59
CA ARG A 555 -2.76 11.84 -17.48
C ARG A 555 -1.91 12.21 -16.27
N LEU A 556 -2.52 12.51 -15.13
CA LEU A 556 -1.80 12.45 -13.86
C LEU A 556 -1.49 10.96 -13.59
N PRO A 557 -0.27 10.56 -13.22
CA PRO A 557 0.01 9.16 -12.89
C PRO A 557 -0.93 8.72 -11.76
N ALA A 558 -1.59 7.58 -11.94
CA ALA A 558 -2.27 6.92 -10.83
C ALA A 558 -1.19 6.44 -9.84
N PRO A 559 -1.44 6.47 -8.51
CA PRO A 559 -0.49 5.96 -7.53
C PRO A 559 0.04 4.54 -7.86
N ASP A 560 -0.82 3.70 -8.45
CA ASP A 560 -0.53 2.30 -8.76
C ASP A 560 0.03 2.03 -10.18
N SER A 561 0.40 3.04 -11.00
CA SER A 561 0.88 2.76 -12.38
C SER A 561 1.98 3.67 -12.92
N ASP A 562 3.05 3.03 -13.39
CA ASP A 562 4.10 3.53 -14.29
C ASP A 562 5.21 4.41 -13.66
N TRP A 563 5.78 3.94 -12.55
CA TRP A 563 7.18 4.23 -12.19
C TRP A 563 8.07 3.06 -12.66
N MET A 564 8.88 3.30 -13.70
CA MET A 564 9.99 2.46 -14.19
C MET A 564 11.23 3.32 -14.33
#